data_AF-A0A1Q3MZ57-F1
#
_entry.id   AF-A0A1Q3MZ57-F1
#
_cell.length_a   1.000
_cell.length_b   1.000
_cell.length_c   1.000
_cell.angle_alpha   90.00
_cell.angle_beta   90.00
_cell.angle_gamma   90.00
#
_symmetry.space_group_name_H-M   'P 1'
#
loop_
_entity.id
_entity.type
_entity.pdbx_description
1 polymer ?
#
loop_
_entity_poly.entity_id
_entity_poly.type
_entity_poly.pdbx_seq_one_letter_code
_entity_poly.pdbx_strand_id
1 'polypeptide(L)'
;MNSKLLVVGGLLSGLVAFNSCNDTQTPDNTVATTPDSKEISLSPFDNPSPAFDNASLSIADIKAELQGTDSAKITIDYKVGNYELKSQTPDAATKGCNNSKDGQHIHFILNNGPYTALYEPTHTFTIPLDQPQYVMSFLSRSYHESLKHKPAAQLLHFKVGKSGKIENLEIPQTPMIFYSRPKGDYVGKENTDNLLLDFYLWNTNLTNQNLKVKVQINQQEFNLDSWQPMFIKYAPMGELKVTLSLVDTAGNVLSGDNTSVSRSSRLALQEPIK
;
A
#
# COMPACT_ATOMS: atom_id res chain seq x y z
N MET A 1 -2.82 -68.25 67.05
CA MET A 1 -4.24 -68.63 66.85
C MET A 1 -4.44 -68.73 65.35
N ASN A 2 -4.27 -69.91 64.75
CA ASN A 2 -5.29 -70.95 64.52
C ASN A 2 -6.61 -70.32 64.03
N SER A 3 -7.18 -70.62 62.86
CA SER A 3 -7.27 -71.93 62.20
C SER A 3 -7.53 -71.80 60.70
N LYS A 4 -7.07 -72.82 59.97
CA LYS A 4 -7.53 -73.26 58.65
C LYS A 4 -9.04 -73.54 58.64
N LEU A 5 -9.71 -73.38 57.49
CA LEU A 5 -10.54 -74.46 56.92
C LEU A 5 -10.91 -74.20 55.44
N LEU A 6 -11.10 -75.31 54.73
CA LEU A 6 -11.14 -75.51 53.29
C LEU A 6 -12.38 -76.39 52.98
N VAL A 7 -13.28 -75.96 52.08
CA VAL A 7 -14.36 -76.76 51.41
C VAL A 7 -14.80 -75.92 50.17
N VAL A 8 -14.57 -76.26 48.90
CA VAL A 8 -15.08 -77.29 47.96
C VAL A 8 -16.56 -77.12 47.52
N GLY A 9 -16.77 -77.04 46.19
CA GLY A 9 -18.05 -77.21 45.46
C GLY A 9 -18.61 -75.88 44.93
N GLY A 10 -19.11 -75.70 43.70
CA GLY A 10 -19.44 -76.55 42.56
C GLY A 10 -20.21 -75.66 41.55
N LEU A 11 -20.24 -76.06 40.27
CA LEU A 11 -20.79 -75.37 39.09
C LEU A 11 -22.10 -74.56 39.27
N LEU A 12 -22.22 -73.43 38.54
CA LEU A 12 -23.26 -73.29 37.49
C LEU A 12 -22.99 -72.11 36.54
N SER A 13 -23.11 -72.38 35.24
CA SER A 13 -23.03 -71.45 34.12
C SER A 13 -24.08 -70.33 34.18
N GLY A 14 -23.68 -69.13 33.80
CA GLY A 14 -24.57 -68.01 33.50
C GLY A 14 -23.86 -67.02 32.58
N LEU A 15 -23.99 -67.26 31.27
CA LEU A 15 -23.49 -66.39 30.22
C LEU A 15 -24.33 -65.10 30.20
N VAL A 16 -23.75 -63.95 30.55
CA VAL A 16 -24.34 -62.64 30.27
C VAL A 16 -23.26 -61.78 29.62
N ALA A 17 -23.37 -61.63 28.31
CA ALA A 17 -22.71 -60.58 27.55
C ALA A 17 -23.46 -59.27 27.78
N PHE A 18 -22.76 -58.17 28.02
CA PHE A 18 -22.62 -57.08 27.05
C PHE A 18 -21.83 -55.90 27.64
N ASN A 19 -20.78 -55.54 26.89
CA ASN A 19 -20.17 -54.22 26.69
C ASN A 19 -19.57 -53.46 27.89
N SER A 20 -18.27 -53.73 28.05
CA SER A 20 -17.24 -52.89 28.66
C SER A 20 -17.30 -51.43 28.19
N CYS A 21 -17.55 -50.51 29.12
CA CYS A 21 -17.02 -49.14 29.03
C CYS A 21 -15.56 -49.20 29.46
N ASN A 22 -14.63 -48.99 28.52
CA ASN A 22 -13.24 -48.78 28.86
C ASN A 22 -12.94 -47.28 28.75
N ASP A 23 -12.65 -46.70 29.89
CA ASP A 23 -12.18 -45.33 30.07
C ASP A 23 -10.81 -45.21 29.38
N THR A 24 -10.74 -44.46 28.29
CA THR A 24 -9.49 -44.08 27.64
C THR A 24 -9.52 -42.58 27.44
N GLN A 25 -8.73 -41.88 28.26
CA GLN A 25 -8.47 -40.46 28.11
C GLN A 25 -7.82 -40.21 26.74
N THR A 26 -8.61 -39.65 25.83
CA THR A 26 -8.14 -39.06 24.58
C THR A 26 -7.56 -37.67 24.91
N PRO A 27 -6.37 -37.30 24.44
CA PRO A 27 -5.89 -35.94 24.58
C PRO A 27 -6.84 -35.02 23.83
N ASP A 28 -7.30 -33.98 24.53
CA ASP A 28 -8.13 -32.91 24.00
C ASP A 28 -7.31 -32.15 22.93
N ASN A 29 -7.37 -32.65 21.70
CA ASN A 29 -7.06 -31.86 20.52
C ASN A 29 -8.21 -30.87 20.36
N THR A 30 -8.18 -29.82 21.18
CA THR A 30 -8.85 -28.58 20.87
C THR A 30 -8.20 -28.09 19.59
N VAL A 31 -8.78 -28.46 18.45
CA VAL A 31 -8.50 -27.86 17.16
C VAL A 31 -8.75 -26.38 17.39
N ALA A 32 -7.66 -25.61 17.50
CA ALA A 32 -7.71 -24.18 17.39
C ALA A 32 -8.37 -23.93 16.03
N THR A 33 -9.64 -23.53 16.07
CA THR A 33 -10.33 -23.00 14.92
C THR A 33 -9.48 -21.84 14.43
N THR A 34 -8.83 -22.04 13.29
CA THR A 34 -8.22 -20.97 12.52
C THR A 34 -9.25 -19.86 12.43
N PRO A 35 -8.95 -18.62 12.86
CA PRO A 35 -9.90 -17.54 12.70
C PRO A 35 -10.23 -17.43 11.22
N ASP A 36 -11.52 -17.42 10.89
CA ASP A 36 -12.05 -17.25 9.53
C ASP A 36 -11.22 -16.21 8.79
N SER A 37 -10.39 -16.65 7.84
CA SER A 37 -9.57 -15.73 7.06
C SER A 37 -10.51 -15.01 6.11
N LYS A 38 -10.93 -13.80 6.50
CA LYS A 38 -11.70 -12.93 5.63
C LYS A 38 -10.91 -12.67 4.35
N GLU A 39 -11.58 -12.73 3.22
CA GLU A 39 -11.00 -12.42 1.92
C GLU A 39 -10.57 -10.95 1.85
N ILE A 40 -9.49 -10.65 1.13
CA ILE A 40 -9.04 -9.28 0.93
C ILE A 40 -10.18 -8.51 0.28
N SER A 41 -10.42 -7.28 0.73
CA SER A 41 -11.44 -6.43 0.13
C SER A 41 -10.94 -5.00 -0.04
N LEU A 42 -11.48 -4.33 -1.06
CA LEU A 42 -11.31 -2.90 -1.27
C LEU A 42 -12.60 -2.18 -0.90
N SER A 43 -12.50 -1.16 -0.07
CA SER A 43 -13.63 -0.28 0.26
C SER A 43 -13.19 1.18 0.16
N PRO A 44 -14.01 2.10 -0.38
CA PRO A 44 -13.73 3.52 -0.32
C PRO A 44 -13.72 4.01 1.13
N PHE A 45 -13.33 5.26 1.35
CA PHE A 45 -13.47 5.88 2.66
C PHE A 45 -14.94 6.04 3.03
N ASP A 46 -15.29 5.70 4.27
CA ASP A 46 -16.65 5.86 4.78
C ASP A 46 -17.07 7.34 4.82
N ASN A 47 -16.11 8.24 5.07
CA ASN A 47 -16.30 9.69 5.04
C ASN A 47 -15.25 10.37 4.15
N PRO A 48 -15.65 11.35 3.33
CA PRO A 48 -14.71 12.11 2.50
C PRO A 48 -13.74 12.89 3.38
N SER A 49 -12.50 12.96 2.92
CA SER A 49 -11.43 13.73 3.56
C SER A 49 -11.58 15.23 3.28
N PRO A 50 -10.98 16.13 4.10
CA PRO A 50 -10.94 17.56 3.82
C PRO A 50 -10.40 17.84 2.42
N ALA A 51 -11.13 18.59 1.59
CA ALA A 51 -10.87 18.65 0.15
C ALA A 51 -9.61 19.44 -0.24
N PHE A 52 -9.34 20.56 0.44
CA PHE A 52 -8.29 21.54 0.10
C PHE A 52 -8.30 22.00 -1.37
N ASP A 53 -9.48 22.32 -1.92
CA ASP A 53 -9.66 22.59 -3.36
C ASP A 53 -8.75 23.69 -3.94
N ASN A 54 -8.34 24.65 -3.10
CA ASN A 54 -7.47 25.77 -3.50
C ASN A 54 -5.97 25.50 -3.30
N ALA A 55 -5.60 24.32 -2.77
CA ALA A 55 -4.21 23.93 -2.59
C ALA A 55 -3.49 23.85 -3.94
N SER A 56 -2.21 24.21 -3.94
CA SER A 56 -1.40 24.17 -5.16
C SER A 56 0.05 23.83 -4.87
N LEU A 57 0.65 23.16 -5.85
CA LEU A 57 2.05 22.79 -5.87
C LEU A 57 2.61 23.17 -7.24
N SER A 58 3.58 24.06 -7.28
CA SER A 58 4.31 24.39 -8.50
C SER A 58 5.82 24.27 -8.27
N ILE A 59 6.57 24.17 -9.36
CA ILE A 59 8.04 24.25 -9.30
C ILE A 59 8.41 25.72 -9.28
N ALA A 60 9.10 26.16 -8.23
CA ALA A 60 9.67 27.49 -8.13
C ALA A 60 11.00 27.56 -8.89
N ASP A 61 11.85 26.56 -8.70
CA ASP A 61 13.15 26.45 -9.35
C ASP A 61 13.59 24.98 -9.48
N ILE A 62 14.44 24.70 -10.46
CA ILE A 62 15.11 23.42 -10.63
C ILE A 62 16.56 23.65 -11.07
N LYS A 63 17.49 23.09 -10.30
CA LYS A 63 18.94 23.21 -10.55
C LYS A 63 19.55 21.83 -10.75
N ALA A 64 20.53 21.77 -11.64
CA ALA A 64 21.36 20.59 -11.82
C ALA A 64 22.84 20.95 -11.63
N GLU A 65 23.55 20.10 -10.92
CA GLU A 65 25.00 20.18 -10.72
C GLU A 65 25.60 18.83 -11.08
N LEU A 66 26.62 18.79 -11.94
CA LEU A 66 27.31 17.55 -12.28
C LEU A 66 27.92 16.92 -11.02
N GLN A 67 27.75 15.62 -10.86
CA GLN A 67 28.42 14.79 -9.87
C GLN A 67 29.31 13.78 -10.60
N GLY A 68 30.56 14.15 -10.81
CA GLY A 68 31.49 13.35 -11.61
C GLY A 68 31.14 13.40 -13.10
N THR A 69 31.32 12.27 -13.79
CA THR A 69 31.19 12.17 -15.26
C THR A 69 29.93 11.47 -15.74
N ASP A 70 29.14 10.90 -14.83
CA ASP A 70 28.02 9.99 -15.14
C ASP A 70 26.71 10.33 -14.40
N SER A 71 26.72 11.27 -13.46
CA SER A 71 25.53 11.68 -12.72
C SER A 71 25.40 13.18 -12.51
N ALA A 72 24.20 13.62 -12.15
CA ALA A 72 23.91 14.99 -11.73
C ALA A 72 23.06 14.98 -10.45
N LYS A 73 23.41 15.90 -9.54
CA LYS A 73 22.57 16.27 -8.40
C LYS A 73 21.53 17.27 -8.86
N ILE A 74 20.27 16.96 -8.63
CA ILE A 74 19.13 17.83 -8.89
C ILE A 74 18.66 18.41 -7.58
N THR A 75 18.34 19.70 -7.56
CA THR A 75 17.61 20.35 -6.46
C THR A 75 16.34 20.95 -7.04
N ILE A 76 15.19 20.56 -6.50
CA ILE A 76 13.88 21.12 -6.83
C ILE A 76 13.42 21.95 -5.64
N ASP A 77 13.10 23.21 -5.91
CA ASP A 77 12.38 24.09 -4.99
C ASP A 77 10.93 24.17 -5.43
N TYR A 78 10.02 23.82 -4.53
CA TYR A 78 8.58 23.89 -4.72
C TYR A 78 8.03 25.20 -4.15
N LYS A 79 6.97 25.70 -4.79
CA LYS A 79 6.08 26.70 -4.20
C LYS A 79 4.78 26.01 -3.83
N VAL A 80 4.47 26.01 -2.53
CA VAL A 80 3.24 25.46 -1.97
C VAL A 80 2.28 26.62 -1.68
N GLY A 81 1.06 26.54 -2.20
CA GLY A 81 0.03 27.57 -2.01
C GLY A 81 -1.24 27.01 -1.38
N ASN A 82 -1.85 27.77 -0.47
CA ASN A 82 -3.08 27.41 0.26
C ASN A 82 -3.03 26.01 0.90
N TYR A 83 -1.85 25.59 1.33
CA TYR A 83 -1.61 24.31 1.95
C TYR A 83 -0.43 24.42 2.90
N GLU A 84 -0.54 23.79 4.07
CA GLU A 84 0.48 23.89 5.12
C GLU A 84 1.18 22.53 5.28
N LEU A 85 2.43 22.46 4.84
CA LEU A 85 3.26 21.28 5.12
C LEU A 85 3.44 21.15 6.64
N LYS A 86 3.59 19.92 7.10
CA LYS A 86 3.74 19.49 8.48
C LYS A 86 2.53 19.61 9.41
N SER A 87 1.48 20.29 8.99
CA SER A 87 0.23 20.30 9.75
C SER A 87 -0.42 18.93 9.76
N GLN A 88 -1.05 18.53 10.86
CA GLN A 88 -1.90 17.33 10.88
C GLN A 88 -3.21 17.63 10.16
N THR A 89 -3.69 16.70 9.32
CA THR A 89 -5.00 16.88 8.69
C THR A 89 -6.10 16.72 9.75
N PRO A 90 -7.14 17.58 9.80
CA PRO A 90 -8.11 17.60 10.90
C PRO A 90 -8.80 16.27 11.22
N ASP A 91 -9.05 15.42 10.22
CA ASP A 91 -9.71 14.11 10.39
C ASP A 91 -8.74 12.94 10.60
N ALA A 92 -7.44 13.20 10.76
CA ALA A 92 -6.41 12.16 10.85
C ALA A 92 -6.65 11.18 12.00
N ALA A 93 -7.05 11.68 13.17
CA ALA A 93 -7.30 10.85 14.36
C ALA A 93 -8.43 9.83 14.17
N THR A 94 -9.38 10.13 13.27
CA THR A 94 -10.54 9.26 12.98
C THR A 94 -10.37 8.48 11.68
N LYS A 95 -9.27 8.67 10.95
CA LYS A 95 -9.10 8.06 9.63
C LYS A 95 -8.90 6.55 9.67
N GLY A 96 -8.38 6.04 10.79
CA GLY A 96 -8.26 4.60 11.03
C GLY A 96 -7.24 3.92 10.13
N CYS A 97 -6.20 4.64 9.69
CA CYS A 97 -5.10 4.11 8.91
C CYS A 97 -3.77 4.79 9.30
N ASN A 98 -2.65 4.26 8.80
CA ASN A 98 -1.33 4.79 9.10
C ASN A 98 -1.22 6.29 8.74
N ASN A 99 -0.84 7.08 9.75
CA ASN A 99 -0.72 8.53 9.70
C ASN A 99 0.72 8.98 9.97
N SER A 100 1.23 9.90 9.16
CA SER A 100 2.54 10.52 9.41
C SER A 100 2.48 11.42 10.63
N LYS A 101 3.40 11.22 11.57
CA LYS A 101 3.58 12.10 12.74
C LYS A 101 4.06 13.49 12.34
N ASP A 102 4.79 13.58 11.23
CA ASP A 102 5.34 14.82 10.70
C ASP A 102 4.33 15.60 9.87
N GLY A 103 3.10 15.09 9.70
CA GLY A 103 1.98 15.83 9.11
C GLY A 103 1.90 15.79 7.59
N GLN A 104 1.20 16.76 7.03
CA GLN A 104 0.97 16.95 5.59
C GLN A 104 2.30 17.14 4.84
N HIS A 105 2.40 16.56 3.65
CA HIS A 105 3.68 16.48 2.94
C HIS A 105 3.48 16.35 1.43
N ILE A 106 4.56 16.48 0.68
CA ILE A 106 4.59 16.17 -0.75
C ILE A 106 5.03 14.71 -0.90
N HIS A 107 4.31 13.93 -1.68
CA HIS A 107 4.81 12.65 -2.18
C HIS A 107 5.67 12.94 -3.41
N PHE A 108 6.95 12.61 -3.35
CA PHE A 108 7.90 12.71 -4.45
C PHE A 108 8.22 11.32 -5.01
N ILE A 109 7.98 11.10 -6.30
CA ILE A 109 8.18 9.82 -6.97
C ILE A 109 9.10 10.02 -8.17
N LEU A 110 10.31 9.44 -8.10
CA LEU A 110 11.25 9.37 -9.22
C LEU A 110 11.04 8.05 -9.98
N ASN A 111 10.84 8.13 -11.30
CA ASN A 111 10.69 7.00 -12.24
C ASN A 111 9.70 5.92 -11.77
N ASN A 112 8.58 6.35 -11.19
CA ASN A 112 7.57 5.46 -10.62
C ASN A 112 8.18 4.42 -9.66
N GLY A 113 9.18 4.84 -8.89
CA GLY A 113 9.72 4.14 -7.73
C GLY A 113 8.94 4.44 -6.44
N PRO A 114 9.35 3.88 -5.29
CA PRO A 114 8.77 4.21 -3.99
C PRO A 114 8.82 5.71 -3.71
N TYR A 115 7.72 6.32 -3.24
CA TYR A 115 7.73 7.74 -2.95
C TYR A 115 8.67 8.09 -1.77
N THR A 116 9.22 9.29 -1.80
CA THR A 116 9.83 9.96 -0.65
C THR A 116 8.84 10.98 -0.12
N ALA A 117 8.63 11.02 1.21
CA ALA A 117 7.82 12.05 1.84
C ALA A 117 8.67 13.30 2.04
N LEU A 118 8.24 14.43 1.49
CA LEU A 118 8.91 15.72 1.66
C LEU A 118 8.07 16.61 2.56
N TYR A 119 8.61 16.89 3.74
CA TYR A 119 8.01 17.80 4.73
C TYR A 119 8.49 19.24 4.55
N GLU A 120 9.46 19.45 3.66
CA GLU A 120 10.00 20.74 3.26
C GLU A 120 9.82 20.92 1.76
N PRO A 121 9.68 22.17 1.28
CA PRO A 121 9.47 22.46 -0.13
C PRO A 121 10.75 22.38 -0.96
N THR A 122 11.86 21.88 -0.43
CA THR A 122 13.11 21.70 -1.18
C THR A 122 13.55 20.25 -1.08
N HIS A 123 13.89 19.65 -2.23
CA HIS A 123 14.39 18.28 -2.27
C HIS A 123 15.57 18.14 -3.23
N THR A 124 16.55 17.35 -2.80
CA THR A 124 17.75 17.05 -3.58
C THR A 124 17.86 15.54 -3.80
N PHE A 125 18.17 15.14 -5.03
CA PHE A 125 18.35 13.75 -5.44
C PHE A 125 19.36 13.65 -6.59
N THR A 126 19.89 12.46 -6.86
CA THR A 126 20.86 12.22 -7.93
C THR A 126 20.24 11.38 -9.03
N ILE A 127 20.52 11.73 -10.30
CA ILE A 127 20.10 10.98 -11.49
C ILE A 127 21.31 10.70 -12.39
N PRO A 128 21.28 9.62 -13.19
CA PRO A 128 22.28 9.42 -14.24
C PRO A 128 22.15 10.46 -15.36
N LEU A 129 23.27 10.81 -16.00
CA LEU A 129 23.30 11.70 -17.15
C LEU A 129 22.71 11.03 -18.40
N ASP A 130 22.22 11.85 -19.34
CA ASP A 130 21.69 11.48 -20.66
C ASP A 130 20.51 10.48 -20.63
N GLN A 131 19.90 10.25 -19.47
CA GLN A 131 18.79 9.32 -19.27
C GLN A 131 17.50 10.11 -18.95
N PRO A 132 16.38 9.88 -19.67
CA PRO A 132 15.08 10.43 -19.33
C PRO A 132 14.64 10.06 -17.91
N GLN A 133 14.09 11.04 -17.18
CA GLN A 133 13.59 10.90 -15.82
C GLN A 133 12.17 11.44 -15.73
N TYR A 134 11.30 10.69 -15.04
CA TYR A 134 9.99 11.16 -14.60
C TYR A 134 10.03 11.54 -13.12
N VAL A 135 9.54 12.72 -12.78
CA VAL A 135 9.30 13.12 -11.39
C VAL A 135 7.84 13.49 -11.22
N MET A 136 7.09 12.65 -10.50
CA MET A 136 5.73 12.95 -10.06
C MET A 136 5.79 13.50 -8.64
N SER A 137 5.15 14.65 -8.41
CA SER A 137 5.04 15.28 -7.10
C SER A 137 3.61 15.70 -6.84
N PHE A 138 3.04 15.36 -5.69
CA PHE A 138 1.69 15.80 -5.32
C PHE A 138 1.55 16.03 -3.81
N LEU A 139 0.72 17.01 -3.44
CA LEU A 139 0.37 17.26 -2.05
C LEU A 139 -0.44 16.10 -1.48
N SER A 140 -0.16 15.75 -0.23
CA SER A 140 -0.79 14.64 0.47
C SER A 140 -1.15 15.02 1.90
N ARG A 141 -2.33 14.58 2.33
CA ARG A 141 -2.81 14.66 3.72
C ARG A 141 -1.85 13.94 4.65
N SER A 142 -1.92 14.22 5.95
CA SER A 142 -1.00 13.61 6.93
C SER A 142 -1.04 12.08 6.93
N TYR A 143 -2.18 11.48 6.59
CA TYR A 143 -2.35 10.03 6.39
C TYR A 143 -2.10 9.57 4.95
N HIS A 144 -1.27 10.31 4.20
CA HIS A 144 -0.73 9.96 2.89
C HIS A 144 -1.76 9.86 1.75
N GLU A 145 -2.96 10.40 1.95
CA GLU A 145 -3.94 10.51 0.87
C GLU A 145 -3.63 11.72 -0.01
N SER A 146 -3.41 11.45 -1.29
CA SER A 146 -3.20 12.47 -2.33
C SER A 146 -4.36 13.46 -2.47
N LEU A 147 -3.99 14.70 -2.80
CA LEU A 147 -4.90 15.73 -3.31
C LEU A 147 -5.08 15.55 -4.82
N LYS A 148 -6.18 14.89 -5.22
CA LYS A 148 -6.45 14.45 -6.60
C LYS A 148 -7.01 15.56 -7.50
N HIS A 149 -6.33 16.71 -7.57
CA HIS A 149 -6.68 17.80 -8.47
C HIS A 149 -5.44 18.42 -9.10
N LYS A 150 -5.58 18.87 -10.35
CA LYS A 150 -4.44 19.27 -11.19
C LYS A 150 -3.51 20.31 -10.55
N PRO A 151 -4.01 21.37 -9.88
CA PRO A 151 -3.14 22.37 -9.25
C PRO A 151 -2.25 21.83 -8.12
N ALA A 152 -2.62 20.72 -7.45
CA ALA A 152 -1.89 20.16 -6.31
C ALA A 152 -0.81 19.14 -6.71
N ALA A 153 -0.53 18.97 -8.01
CA ALA A 153 0.44 18.01 -8.50
C ALA A 153 1.24 18.52 -9.71
N GLN A 154 2.46 18.03 -9.84
CA GLN A 154 3.38 18.31 -10.93
C GLN A 154 3.96 17.01 -11.46
N LEU A 155 4.01 16.89 -12.78
CA LEU A 155 4.81 15.87 -13.46
C LEU A 155 5.90 16.58 -14.26
N LEU A 156 7.14 16.18 -14.04
CA LEU A 156 8.28 16.58 -14.85
C LEU A 156 8.75 15.38 -15.67
N HIS A 157 9.15 15.65 -16.90
CA HIS A 157 9.89 14.72 -17.75
C HIS A 157 11.11 15.48 -18.28
N PHE A 158 12.30 15.04 -17.90
CA PHE A 158 13.54 15.74 -18.25
C PHE A 158 14.73 14.79 -18.26
N LYS A 159 15.85 15.24 -18.77
CA LYS A 159 17.16 14.61 -18.56
C LYS A 159 18.21 15.68 -18.28
N VAL A 160 19.39 15.27 -17.82
CA VAL A 160 20.55 16.17 -17.71
C VAL A 160 21.65 15.68 -18.63
N GLY A 161 22.08 16.54 -19.54
CA GLY A 161 23.15 16.23 -20.47
C GLY A 161 24.53 16.33 -19.82
N LYS A 162 25.58 15.82 -20.48
CA LYS A 162 26.99 15.90 -20.00
C LYS A 162 27.51 17.31 -19.72
N SER A 163 26.85 18.34 -20.24
CA SER A 163 27.17 19.75 -19.95
C SER A 163 26.57 20.24 -18.62
N GLY A 164 25.83 19.40 -17.90
CA GLY A 164 25.11 19.76 -16.67
C GLY A 164 23.79 20.50 -16.91
N LYS A 165 23.38 20.69 -18.17
CA LYS A 165 22.13 21.37 -18.52
C LYS A 165 20.94 20.44 -18.39
N ILE A 166 19.86 20.95 -17.80
CA ILE A 166 18.54 20.31 -17.80
C ILE A 166 17.90 20.48 -19.17
N GLU A 167 17.47 19.37 -19.77
CA GLU A 167 16.70 19.33 -21.00
C GLU A 167 15.31 18.80 -20.68
N ASN A 168 14.29 19.67 -20.76
CA ASN A 168 12.90 19.25 -20.61
C ASN A 168 12.51 18.38 -21.81
N LEU A 169 11.84 17.27 -21.51
CA LEU A 169 11.31 16.33 -22.49
C LEU A 169 9.79 16.46 -22.53
N GLU A 170 9.19 16.07 -23.65
CA GLU A 170 7.74 16.07 -23.79
C GLU A 170 7.11 15.02 -22.86
N ILE A 171 6.09 15.41 -22.09
CA ILE A 171 5.29 14.47 -21.31
C ILE A 171 4.27 13.83 -22.24
N PRO A 172 4.25 12.48 -22.40
CA PRO A 172 3.28 11.80 -23.24
C PRO A 172 1.85 12.16 -22.86
N GLN A 173 0.98 12.36 -23.86
CA GLN A 173 -0.45 12.59 -23.64
C GLN A 173 -1.23 11.31 -23.30
N THR A 174 -0.56 10.15 -23.30
CA THR A 174 -1.15 8.87 -22.92
C THR A 174 -1.44 8.82 -21.42
N PRO A 175 -2.46 8.05 -20.98
CA PRO A 175 -2.73 7.78 -19.57
C PRO A 175 -1.52 7.22 -18.81
N MET A 176 -1.28 7.74 -17.61
CA MET A 176 -0.20 7.28 -16.73
C MET A 176 -0.72 7.08 -15.29
N ILE A 177 -0.12 6.13 -14.57
CA ILE A 177 -0.40 5.82 -13.17
C ILE A 177 0.89 5.81 -12.33
N PHE A 178 0.86 6.54 -11.21
CA PHE A 178 1.96 6.63 -10.26
C PHE A 178 1.54 6.04 -8.92
N TYR A 179 2.29 5.05 -8.45
CA TYR A 179 1.95 4.33 -7.22
C TYR A 179 2.32 5.15 -5.98
N SER A 180 1.35 5.41 -5.12
CA SER A 180 1.60 6.07 -3.83
C SER A 180 1.82 5.02 -2.74
N ARG A 181 0.79 4.26 -2.36
CA ARG A 181 0.84 3.35 -1.20
C ARG A 181 -0.15 2.19 -1.35
N PRO A 182 0.01 1.06 -0.62
CA PRO A 182 0.98 0.78 0.46
C PRO A 182 2.42 0.60 0.00
N LYS A 183 3.38 1.02 0.84
CA LYS A 183 4.82 0.72 0.68
C LYS A 183 5.48 0.49 2.04
N GLY A 184 6.58 -0.25 2.05
CA GLY A 184 7.39 -0.47 3.24
C GLY A 184 6.68 -1.32 4.28
N ASP A 185 7.03 -1.07 5.54
CA ASP A 185 6.62 -1.91 6.66
C ASP A 185 5.50 -1.27 7.48
N TYR A 186 4.51 -2.08 7.85
CA TYR A 186 3.39 -1.69 8.71
C TYR A 186 3.38 -2.60 9.92
N VAL A 187 3.45 -1.99 11.11
CA VAL A 187 3.47 -2.72 12.38
C VAL A 187 2.34 -2.21 13.27
N GLY A 188 1.65 -3.14 13.94
CA GLY A 188 0.58 -2.83 14.86
C GLY A 188 -0.78 -2.79 14.18
N LYS A 189 -1.80 -3.21 14.93
CA LYS A 189 -3.18 -3.39 14.45
C LYS A 189 -3.73 -2.10 13.80
N GLU A 190 -3.43 -0.96 14.39
CA GLU A 190 -3.81 0.38 13.93
C GLU A 190 -3.25 0.74 12.54
N ASN A 191 -2.15 0.11 12.13
CA ASN A 191 -1.51 0.33 10.84
C ASN A 191 -1.83 -0.76 9.81
N THR A 192 -2.30 -1.93 10.25
CA THR A 192 -2.55 -3.10 9.38
C THR A 192 -4.02 -3.39 9.12
N ASP A 193 -4.94 -2.91 9.96
CA ASP A 193 -6.39 -3.17 9.79
C ASP A 193 -6.95 -2.54 8.52
N ASN A 194 -6.56 -1.29 8.24
CA ASN A 194 -6.91 -0.57 7.02
C ASN A 194 -5.65 -0.01 6.38
N LEU A 195 -5.23 -0.59 5.26
CA LEU A 195 -4.14 -0.06 4.46
C LEU A 195 -4.71 0.86 3.40
N LEU A 196 -4.33 2.12 3.42
CA LEU A 196 -4.69 3.01 2.33
C LEU A 196 -3.92 2.57 1.06
N LEU A 197 -4.69 2.20 0.05
CA LEU A 197 -4.32 2.12 -1.34
C LEU A 197 -4.56 3.47 -1.99
N ASP A 198 -3.49 4.10 -2.43
CA ASP A 198 -3.56 5.39 -3.11
C ASP A 198 -2.61 5.42 -4.30
N PHE A 199 -2.99 6.19 -5.31
CA PHE A 199 -2.25 6.36 -6.55
C PHE A 199 -2.66 7.66 -7.22
N TYR A 200 -1.78 8.17 -8.08
CA TYR A 200 -2.02 9.39 -8.83
C TYR A 200 -2.17 9.05 -10.32
N LEU A 201 -3.21 9.59 -10.95
CA LEU A 201 -3.44 9.46 -12.37
C LEU A 201 -3.00 10.73 -13.10
N TRP A 202 -2.42 10.58 -14.28
CA TRP A 202 -2.04 11.70 -15.14
C TRP A 202 -2.54 11.45 -16.56
N ASN A 203 -3.00 12.52 -17.22
CA ASN A 203 -3.57 12.50 -18.58
C ASN A 203 -4.74 11.50 -18.78
N THR A 204 -5.46 11.19 -17.69
CA THR A 204 -6.63 10.32 -17.75
C THR A 204 -7.70 10.71 -16.76
N ASN A 205 -8.94 10.48 -17.16
CA ASN A 205 -10.10 10.38 -16.30
C ASN A 205 -10.74 9.03 -16.64
N LEU A 206 -10.74 8.10 -15.68
CA LEU A 206 -11.14 6.71 -15.88
C LEU A 206 -12.52 6.60 -16.55
N THR A 207 -13.49 7.34 -16.01
CA THR A 207 -14.88 7.30 -16.48
C THR A 207 -15.03 7.81 -17.92
N ASN A 208 -14.47 8.98 -18.23
CA ASN A 208 -14.64 9.60 -19.55
C ASN A 208 -13.94 8.85 -20.67
N GLN A 209 -12.91 8.06 -20.33
CA GLN A 209 -12.11 7.31 -21.29
C GLN A 209 -12.44 5.81 -21.31
N ASN A 210 -13.44 5.36 -20.53
CA ASN A 210 -13.78 3.95 -20.34
C ASN A 210 -12.57 3.09 -19.92
N LEU A 211 -11.70 3.66 -19.10
CA LEU A 211 -10.53 2.99 -18.54
C LEU A 211 -10.79 2.56 -17.10
N LYS A 212 -10.04 1.56 -16.64
CA LYS A 212 -10.08 1.09 -15.26
C LYS A 212 -8.67 1.00 -14.70
N VAL A 213 -8.56 1.03 -13.39
CA VAL A 213 -7.36 0.59 -12.69
C VAL A 213 -7.60 -0.84 -12.21
N LYS A 214 -6.92 -1.80 -12.82
CA LYS A 214 -6.83 -3.16 -12.28
C LYS A 214 -5.86 -3.16 -11.11
N VAL A 215 -6.35 -3.57 -9.94
CA VAL A 215 -5.57 -3.74 -8.71
C VAL A 215 -5.43 -5.23 -8.45
N GLN A 216 -4.21 -5.74 -8.53
CA GLN A 216 -3.90 -7.11 -8.13
C GLN A 216 -3.23 -7.07 -6.76
N ILE A 217 -3.84 -7.69 -5.75
CA ILE A 217 -3.30 -7.83 -4.40
C ILE A 217 -3.03 -9.30 -4.15
N ASN A 218 -1.77 -9.68 -4.08
CA ASN A 218 -1.33 -11.07 -4.07
C ASN A 218 -1.95 -11.84 -5.27
N GLN A 219 -2.89 -12.75 -5.01
CA GLN A 219 -3.57 -13.53 -6.06
C GLN A 219 -4.97 -13.00 -6.42
N GLN A 220 -5.46 -11.98 -5.72
CA GLN A 220 -6.80 -11.44 -5.90
C GLN A 220 -6.80 -10.20 -6.79
N GLU A 221 -7.77 -10.08 -7.69
CA GLU A 221 -7.91 -8.97 -8.61
C GLU A 221 -9.18 -8.15 -8.33
N PHE A 222 -9.05 -6.83 -8.46
CA PHE A 222 -10.13 -5.86 -8.34
C PHE A 222 -10.04 -4.88 -9.52
N ASN A 223 -11.18 -4.32 -9.91
CA ASN A 223 -11.22 -3.22 -10.88
C ASN A 223 -11.80 -1.97 -10.23
N LEU A 224 -11.09 -0.86 -10.37
CA LEU A 224 -11.54 0.45 -9.92
C LEU A 224 -11.91 1.30 -11.14
N ASP A 225 -13.17 1.72 -11.17
CA ASP A 225 -13.74 2.53 -12.26
C ASP A 225 -13.70 4.04 -11.93
N SER A 226 -13.13 4.40 -10.77
CA SER A 226 -13.07 5.76 -10.25
C SER A 226 -11.73 6.04 -9.57
N TRP A 227 -11.25 7.27 -9.70
CA TRP A 227 -10.00 7.72 -9.08
C TRP A 227 -10.28 8.25 -7.67
N GLN A 228 -10.32 7.33 -6.70
CA GLN A 228 -10.60 7.63 -5.29
C GLN A 228 -9.71 6.79 -4.37
N PRO A 229 -9.43 7.23 -3.13
CA PRO A 229 -8.69 6.42 -2.17
C PRO A 229 -9.49 5.17 -1.77
N MET A 230 -8.79 4.05 -1.58
CA MET A 230 -9.39 2.80 -1.13
C MET A 230 -8.66 2.29 0.11
N PHE A 231 -9.38 1.64 1.01
CA PHE A 231 -8.78 0.77 2.02
C PHE A 231 -8.69 -0.65 1.52
N ILE A 232 -7.50 -1.24 1.58
CA ILE A 232 -7.30 -2.68 1.59
C ILE A 232 -7.60 -3.16 3.01
N LYS A 233 -8.65 -3.97 3.14
CA LYS A 233 -9.07 -4.60 4.39
C LYS A 233 -8.75 -6.09 4.35
N TYR A 234 -8.51 -6.66 5.54
CA TYR A 234 -8.24 -8.09 5.72
C TYR A 234 -7.00 -8.58 4.94
N ALA A 235 -6.02 -7.70 4.74
CA ALA A 235 -4.74 -8.10 4.17
C ALA A 235 -4.05 -9.10 5.11
N PRO A 236 -3.49 -10.21 4.59
CA PRO A 236 -2.78 -11.18 5.42
C PRO A 236 -1.51 -10.55 5.99
N MET A 237 -1.12 -10.95 7.21
CA MET A 237 0.19 -10.60 7.75
C MET A 237 1.30 -11.24 6.90
N GLY A 238 2.47 -10.61 6.86
CA GLY A 238 3.58 -11.00 6.00
C GLY A 238 3.70 -10.13 4.75
N GLU A 239 4.10 -10.73 3.62
CA GLU A 239 4.26 -9.99 2.37
C GLU A 239 2.91 -9.65 1.73
N LEU A 240 2.75 -8.39 1.36
CA LEU A 240 1.65 -7.86 0.57
C LEU A 240 2.21 -7.29 -0.72
N LYS A 241 1.94 -7.95 -1.85
CA LYS A 241 2.30 -7.44 -3.18
C LYS A 241 1.07 -6.82 -3.83
N VAL A 242 1.20 -5.56 -4.25
CA VAL A 242 0.15 -4.84 -4.98
C VAL A 242 0.67 -4.44 -6.35
N THR A 243 -0.08 -4.76 -7.40
CA THR A 243 0.16 -4.28 -8.77
C THR A 243 -1.01 -3.43 -9.21
N LEU A 244 -0.72 -2.25 -9.76
CA LEU A 244 -1.69 -1.37 -10.40
C LEU A 244 -1.43 -1.39 -11.90
N SER A 245 -2.49 -1.53 -12.69
CA SER A 245 -2.42 -1.45 -14.16
C SER A 245 -3.59 -0.64 -14.69
N LEU A 246 -3.32 0.30 -15.60
CA LEU A 246 -4.37 0.90 -16.42
C LEU A 246 -4.80 -0.11 -17.48
N VAL A 247 -6.10 -0.38 -17.56
CA VAL A 247 -6.68 -1.34 -18.49
C VAL A 247 -7.84 -0.75 -19.28
N ASP A 248 -8.04 -1.27 -20.50
CA ASP A 248 -9.21 -0.98 -21.33
C ASP A 248 -10.45 -1.77 -20.87
N THR A 249 -11.57 -1.61 -21.59
CA THR A 249 -12.83 -2.30 -21.30
C THR A 249 -12.78 -3.82 -21.50
N ALA A 250 -11.81 -4.32 -22.27
CA ALA A 250 -11.56 -5.74 -22.47
C ALA A 250 -10.60 -6.33 -21.41
N GLY A 251 -10.06 -5.50 -20.51
CA GLY A 251 -9.11 -5.89 -19.48
C GLY A 251 -7.66 -5.96 -19.95
N ASN A 252 -7.35 -5.46 -21.15
CA ASN A 252 -5.97 -5.40 -21.64
C ASN A 252 -5.23 -4.24 -20.99
N VAL A 253 -4.00 -4.49 -20.55
CA VAL A 253 -3.12 -3.43 -20.01
C VAL A 253 -2.74 -2.47 -21.15
N LEU A 254 -2.84 -1.17 -20.87
CA LEU A 254 -2.43 -0.14 -21.83
C LEU A 254 -0.92 -0.18 -22.08
N SER A 255 -0.50 0.12 -23.31
CA SER A 255 0.90 0.38 -23.64
C SER A 255 1.28 1.83 -23.38
N GLY A 256 2.58 2.09 -23.20
CA GLY A 256 3.13 3.42 -22.95
C GLY A 256 3.85 3.52 -21.62
N ASP A 257 4.24 4.75 -21.27
CA ASP A 257 5.01 5.02 -20.07
C ASP A 257 4.12 4.99 -18.82
N ASN A 258 4.62 4.32 -17.77
CA ASN A 258 3.95 4.27 -16.46
C ASN A 258 2.49 3.79 -16.54
N THR A 259 2.18 2.76 -17.33
CA THR A 259 0.83 2.16 -17.38
C THR A 259 0.62 1.02 -16.38
N SER A 260 1.69 0.49 -15.81
CA SER A 260 1.64 -0.53 -14.76
C SER A 260 2.80 -0.40 -13.77
N VAL A 261 2.57 -0.75 -12.51
CA VAL A 261 3.54 -0.63 -11.43
C VAL A 261 3.22 -1.58 -10.28
N SER A 262 4.24 -2.25 -9.73
CA SER A 262 4.12 -3.10 -8.54
C SER A 262 4.90 -2.57 -7.34
N ARG A 263 4.40 -2.86 -6.14
CA ARG A 263 5.10 -2.67 -4.86
C ARG A 263 4.87 -3.86 -3.94
N SER A 264 5.87 -4.15 -3.12
CA SER A 264 5.72 -5.01 -1.95
C SER A 264 5.73 -4.16 -0.67
N SER A 265 4.93 -4.60 0.30
CA SER A 265 4.91 -4.10 1.67
C SER A 265 4.95 -5.29 2.62
N ARG A 266 5.29 -5.05 3.89
CA ARG A 266 5.30 -6.09 4.93
C ARG A 266 4.39 -5.69 6.08
N LEU A 267 3.53 -6.61 6.50
CA LEU A 267 2.55 -6.38 7.55
C LEU A 267 2.87 -7.27 8.76
N ALA A 268 2.93 -6.69 9.95
CA ALA A 268 3.12 -7.43 11.20
C ALA A 268 2.27 -6.83 12.33
N LEU A 269 1.83 -7.67 13.27
CA LEU A 269 1.14 -7.17 14.47
C LEU A 269 2.11 -6.58 15.51
N GLN A 270 3.38 -7.00 15.46
CA GLN A 270 4.42 -6.59 16.41
C GLN A 270 5.82 -6.80 15.79
N GLU A 271 6.81 -6.09 16.34
CA GLU A 271 8.23 -6.31 16.04
C GLU A 271 8.76 -7.64 16.65
N PRO A 272 9.83 -8.24 16.10
CA PRO A 272 10.45 -7.90 14.83
C PRO A 272 9.59 -8.37 13.65
N ILE A 273 9.62 -7.62 12.55
CA ILE A 273 8.96 -8.02 11.29
C ILE A 273 9.64 -9.29 10.74
N LYS A 274 8.94 -10.42 10.84
CA LYS A 274 9.42 -11.72 10.37
C LYS A 274 9.30 -11.90 8.87
#